data_AF-A0A1Q3LMP3-F1
#
_entry.id   AF-A0A1Q3LMP3-F1
#
_cell.length_a   1.000
_cell.length_b   1.000
_cell.length_c   1.000
_cell.angle_alpha   90.00
_cell.angle_beta   90.00
_cell.angle_gamma   90.00
#
_symmetry.space_group_name_H-M   'P 1'
#
loop_
_entity.id
_entity.type
_entity.pdbx_description
1 polymer ?
#
loop_
_entity_poly.entity_id
_entity_poly.type
_entity_poly.pdbx_seq_one_letter_code
_entity_poly.pdbx_strand_id
1 'polypeptide(L)'
;MKETKLLINKGQYLSEALKDDGYNNIPPNSIIKKTLPGLGATHGEINAERDSIIIEPNIPVILGKTEGRAELLGVWEGCKESSIKKYLSNKDVKYKKILTTPESYVKVKRVAINILGEEGFFSRFFCLFDECEKIIQDIDYRHDIALPVNDFFRFENKSFVSATVLNLSHPDFEKYKFQILEVQPTFDYKKDLHLIITDSVMMKIREKLLDELKYSECVCIFMNKTDSIDKIVQTLKIEGQSKIFCSSKSLQKLVKRGYKISMDNVEPPLAKYNFFTSRFFSAVDIFLNIKPDIVILTDLDEALHTMIDPYTEAIQIYGRFRNKYLNEEIPFNSLTHITNYRPDLDVKTNEKINQMIERYKKTFDWIKGEYKDDLTEATKRALNTDAEKISYSGYLDENGNFNHFILDNQYNEERIKRYYTDPRLLIQAYNDTGHFNVNAQVYGDDSIIKFKNKTKGLSASEKRKEIVEELCKLSSLKESNPDFDIESMRKYLSSYEISDKELGQLIVNAFEYLGKDKIELIGYGKKSKLEEALNKQKAIVKEKELFPTILQIIQREYPLQSNPTKDETKKLLAELYSDYGIRVKVTQTTIEKYCDVTSNNKEKPARYTIQGYKSDGGEKTD
;
A
#
# COMPACT_ATOMS: atom_id res chain seq x y z
N MET A 1 -8.70 33.20 -3.15
CA MET A 1 -9.42 32.94 -4.42
C MET A 1 -10.90 32.67 -4.13
N LYS A 2 -11.82 33.03 -5.02
CA LYS A 2 -13.26 32.71 -4.86
C LYS A 2 -13.47 31.23 -5.14
N GLU A 3 -14.23 30.53 -4.29
CA GLU A 3 -14.60 29.13 -4.51
C GLU A 3 -16.08 29.03 -4.87
N THR A 4 -16.37 28.30 -5.95
CA THR A 4 -17.71 28.04 -6.47
C THR A 4 -17.89 26.54 -6.63
N LYS A 5 -19.06 26.04 -6.24
CA LYS A 5 -19.40 24.61 -6.33
C LYS A 5 -20.12 24.31 -7.64
N LEU A 6 -19.62 23.34 -8.38
CA LEU A 6 -20.19 22.84 -9.62
C LEU A 6 -20.82 21.47 -9.34
N LEU A 7 -22.15 21.39 -9.28
CA LEU A 7 -22.82 20.12 -9.05
C LEU A 7 -22.67 19.21 -10.27
N ILE A 8 -22.38 17.92 -10.06
CA ILE A 8 -22.34 16.94 -11.13
C ILE A 8 -23.19 15.72 -10.79
N ASN A 9 -24.10 15.38 -11.70
CA ASN A 9 -24.93 14.18 -11.58
C ASN A 9 -24.22 12.95 -12.13
N LYS A 10 -24.68 11.78 -11.70
CA LYS A 10 -24.10 10.50 -12.11
C LYS A 10 -24.18 10.35 -13.64
N GLY A 11 -23.05 10.03 -14.26
CA GLY A 11 -22.92 9.85 -15.70
C GLY A 11 -22.69 11.13 -16.51
N GLN A 12 -22.76 12.32 -15.90
CA GLN A 12 -22.41 13.57 -16.58
C GLN A 12 -20.89 13.72 -16.74
N TYR A 13 -20.48 14.35 -17.84
CA TYR A 13 -19.13 14.84 -18.05
C TYR A 13 -18.96 16.27 -17.52
N LEU A 14 -17.71 16.69 -17.28
CA LEU A 14 -17.40 18.04 -16.80
C LEU A 14 -17.99 19.14 -17.71
N SER A 15 -17.96 18.93 -19.02
CA SER A 15 -18.53 19.87 -19.99
C SER A 15 -20.04 20.08 -19.85
N GLU A 16 -20.77 19.08 -19.37
CA GLU A 16 -22.21 19.17 -19.15
C GLU A 16 -22.48 19.93 -17.85
N ALA A 17 -21.79 19.56 -16.76
CA ALA A 17 -21.87 20.27 -15.49
C ALA A 17 -21.51 21.77 -15.64
N LEU A 18 -20.48 22.09 -16.43
CA LEU A 18 -20.10 23.48 -16.74
C LEU A 18 -21.23 24.23 -17.46
N LYS A 19 -21.90 23.59 -18.43
CA LYS A 19 -23.03 24.19 -19.15
C LYS A 19 -24.23 24.45 -18.24
N ASP A 20 -24.52 23.52 -17.34
CA ASP A 20 -25.59 23.66 -16.35
C ASP A 20 -25.38 24.88 -15.45
N ASP A 21 -24.11 25.26 -15.18
CA ASP A 21 -23.71 26.44 -14.41
C ASP A 21 -23.43 27.69 -15.28
N GLY A 22 -23.81 27.65 -16.56
CA GLY A 22 -23.73 28.80 -17.49
C GLY A 22 -22.39 28.97 -18.22
N TYR A 23 -21.49 27.99 -18.15
CA TYR A 23 -20.21 27.99 -18.87
C TYR A 23 -20.26 27.13 -20.12
N ASN A 24 -19.97 27.74 -21.29
CA ASN A 24 -19.91 26.99 -22.56
C ASN A 24 -18.70 26.04 -22.65
N ASN A 25 -17.57 26.44 -22.06
CA ASN A 25 -16.29 25.72 -22.02
C ASN A 25 -15.62 25.96 -20.67
N ILE A 26 -14.44 25.36 -20.42
CA ILE A 26 -13.65 25.67 -19.22
C ILE A 26 -13.40 27.19 -19.15
N PRO A 27 -13.86 27.87 -18.09
CA PRO A 27 -13.73 29.32 -17.98
C PRO A 27 -12.26 29.71 -17.74
N PRO A 28 -11.76 30.81 -18.35
CA PRO A 28 -10.41 31.28 -18.10
C PRO A 28 -10.20 31.67 -16.63
N ASN A 29 -8.94 31.70 -16.22
CA ASN A 29 -8.47 31.96 -14.86
C ASN A 29 -9.24 31.13 -13.82
N SER A 30 -9.36 29.82 -14.08
CA SER A 30 -10.01 28.88 -13.17
C SER A 30 -9.09 27.72 -12.81
N ILE A 31 -9.19 27.27 -11.56
CA ILE A 31 -8.63 26.01 -11.07
C ILE A 31 -9.81 25.05 -10.89
N ILE A 32 -9.91 24.06 -11.76
CA ILE A 32 -11.00 23.08 -11.74
C ILE A 32 -10.57 21.89 -10.88
N LYS A 33 -11.18 21.76 -9.70
CA LYS A 33 -11.07 20.56 -8.85
C LYS A 33 -12.14 19.57 -9.32
N LYS A 34 -11.78 18.62 -10.17
CA LYS A 34 -12.70 17.63 -10.75
C LYS A 34 -13.29 16.70 -9.69
N THR A 35 -12.60 16.51 -8.56
CA THR A 35 -12.91 15.53 -7.49
C THR A 35 -12.82 14.09 -8.01
N LEU A 36 -13.53 13.75 -9.07
CA LEU A 36 -13.53 12.43 -9.70
C LEU A 36 -12.53 12.32 -10.86
N PRO A 37 -11.77 11.22 -10.97
CA PRO A 37 -10.97 10.93 -12.14
C PRO A 37 -11.86 10.51 -13.32
N GLY A 38 -11.54 11.00 -14.52
CA GLY A 38 -12.23 10.57 -15.76
C GLY A 38 -13.44 11.40 -16.17
N LEU A 39 -13.66 12.59 -15.61
CA LEU A 39 -14.77 13.49 -16.01
C LEU A 39 -14.59 14.15 -17.40
N GLY A 40 -13.56 13.78 -18.17
CA GLY A 40 -13.42 14.19 -19.56
C GLY A 40 -13.01 15.65 -19.77
N ALA A 41 -12.25 16.29 -18.87
CA ALA A 41 -11.80 17.67 -19.04
C ALA A 41 -11.03 17.91 -20.36
N THR A 42 -10.02 17.09 -20.64
CA THR A 42 -9.28 17.12 -21.91
C THR A 42 -10.21 16.95 -23.11
N HIS A 43 -11.18 16.03 -23.01
CA HIS A 43 -12.14 15.77 -24.08
C HIS A 43 -13.05 16.98 -24.32
N GLY A 44 -13.54 17.62 -23.25
CA GLY A 44 -14.30 18.86 -23.34
C GLY A 44 -13.52 19.96 -24.04
N GLU A 45 -12.25 20.19 -23.65
CA GLU A 45 -11.43 21.24 -24.26
C GLU A 45 -11.04 20.93 -25.72
N ILE A 46 -10.80 19.67 -26.07
CA ILE A 46 -10.58 19.24 -27.47
C ILE A 46 -11.76 19.63 -28.36
N ASN A 47 -12.99 19.54 -27.86
CA ASN A 47 -14.20 19.86 -28.61
C ASN A 47 -14.66 21.32 -28.46
N ALA A 48 -13.98 22.13 -27.64
CA ALA A 48 -14.31 23.54 -27.46
C ALA A 48 -14.07 24.36 -28.74
N GLU A 49 -14.94 25.32 -29.01
CA GLU A 49 -14.86 26.20 -30.20
C GLU A 49 -13.84 27.34 -30.05
N ARG A 50 -12.59 27.01 -29.73
CA ARG A 50 -11.46 27.94 -29.57
C ARG A 50 -10.12 27.25 -29.83
N ASP A 51 -9.07 28.00 -30.06
CA ASP A 51 -7.72 27.44 -30.15
C ASP A 51 -7.20 27.11 -28.75
N SER A 52 -6.59 25.93 -28.58
CA SER A 52 -6.18 25.43 -27.27
C SER A 52 -4.80 24.77 -27.32
N ILE A 53 -3.98 25.05 -26.31
CA ILE A 53 -2.78 24.29 -25.96
C ILE A 53 -3.09 23.58 -24.65
N ILE A 54 -3.10 22.25 -24.69
CA ILE A 54 -3.35 21.40 -23.54
C ILE A 54 -2.00 20.79 -23.16
N ILE A 55 -1.49 21.19 -22.00
CA ILE A 55 -0.27 20.66 -21.42
C ILE A 55 -0.66 19.44 -20.61
N GLU A 56 -0.18 18.28 -21.05
CA GLU A 56 -0.50 16.96 -20.51
C GLU A 56 0.80 16.25 -20.12
N PRO A 57 1.05 15.97 -18.83
CA PRO A 57 2.31 15.39 -18.38
C PRO A 57 2.55 13.97 -18.92
N ASN A 58 1.50 13.25 -19.32
CA ASN A 58 1.54 11.84 -19.68
C ASN A 58 1.47 11.59 -21.20
N ILE A 59 2.58 11.11 -21.79
CA ILE A 59 2.66 10.77 -23.23
C ILE A 59 1.56 9.79 -23.68
N PRO A 60 1.25 8.69 -22.96
CA PRO A 60 0.19 7.77 -23.40
C PRO A 60 -1.18 8.44 -23.56
N VAL A 61 -1.50 9.43 -22.73
CA VAL A 61 -2.75 10.21 -22.85
C VAL A 61 -2.75 11.03 -24.13
N ILE A 62 -1.65 11.72 -24.45
CA ILE A 62 -1.51 12.49 -25.70
C ILE A 62 -1.69 11.59 -26.91
N LEU A 63 -0.99 10.45 -26.96
CA LEU A 63 -1.06 9.51 -28.07
C LEU A 63 -2.47 8.95 -28.23
N GLY A 64 -3.06 8.43 -27.14
CA GLY A 64 -4.41 7.86 -27.16
C GLY A 64 -5.51 8.85 -27.55
N LYS A 65 -5.30 10.16 -27.38
CA LYS A 65 -6.26 11.19 -27.80
C LYS A 65 -6.05 11.71 -29.22
N THR A 66 -4.85 11.61 -29.77
CA THR A 66 -4.47 12.20 -31.07
C THR A 66 -4.31 11.17 -32.19
N GLU A 67 -4.18 9.89 -31.85
CA GLU A 67 -4.09 8.81 -32.81
C GLU A 67 -5.29 8.82 -33.78
N GLY A 68 -4.98 8.82 -35.09
CA GLY A 68 -5.98 8.83 -36.16
C GLY A 68 -6.75 10.15 -36.36
N ARG A 69 -6.44 11.22 -35.63
CA ARG A 69 -7.20 12.48 -35.62
C ARG A 69 -6.40 13.65 -36.17
N ALA A 70 -6.54 13.91 -37.47
CA ALA A 70 -5.77 14.95 -38.18
C ALA A 70 -6.11 16.39 -37.75
N GLU A 71 -7.27 16.59 -37.11
CA GLU A 71 -7.69 17.85 -36.52
C GLU A 71 -6.96 18.18 -35.20
N LEU A 72 -6.27 17.21 -34.60
CA LEU A 72 -5.47 17.36 -33.38
C LEU A 72 -3.98 17.21 -33.67
N LEU A 73 -3.14 17.86 -32.85
CA LEU A 73 -1.71 17.67 -32.89
C LEU A 73 -1.17 17.21 -31.54
N GLY A 74 -0.62 16.01 -31.48
CA GLY A 74 0.19 15.54 -30.36
C GLY A 74 1.65 15.97 -30.52
N VAL A 75 2.22 16.62 -29.51
CA VAL A 75 3.61 17.09 -29.49
C VAL A 75 4.33 16.52 -28.28
N TRP A 76 5.23 15.58 -28.53
CA TRP A 76 6.12 14.97 -27.54
C TRP A 76 7.54 14.97 -28.09
N GLU A 77 8.50 14.39 -27.36
CA GLU A 77 9.94 14.45 -27.69
C GLU A 77 10.24 14.07 -29.15
N GLY A 78 9.59 13.02 -29.68
CA GLY A 78 9.77 12.54 -31.05
C GLY A 78 9.13 13.40 -32.15
N CYS A 79 8.37 14.45 -31.81
CA CYS A 79 7.72 15.32 -32.78
C CYS A 79 8.69 16.37 -33.34
N LYS A 80 8.64 16.58 -34.67
CA LYS A 80 9.45 17.56 -35.40
C LYS A 80 8.74 18.91 -35.47
N GLU A 81 9.50 20.01 -35.35
CA GLU A 81 8.97 21.38 -35.48
C GLU A 81 8.28 21.63 -36.84
N SER A 82 8.72 20.97 -37.91
CA SER A 82 8.08 21.05 -39.23
C SER A 82 6.64 20.53 -39.23
N SER A 83 6.34 19.51 -38.43
CA SER A 83 4.98 18.99 -38.25
C SER A 83 4.09 20.02 -37.56
N ILE A 84 4.62 20.72 -36.54
CA ILE A 84 3.93 21.80 -35.83
C ILE A 84 3.61 22.94 -36.80
N LYS A 85 4.61 23.37 -37.59
CA LYS A 85 4.44 24.44 -38.59
C LYS A 85 3.37 24.08 -39.62
N LYS A 86 3.38 22.84 -40.13
CA LYS A 86 2.38 22.33 -41.09
C LYS A 86 0.98 22.37 -40.47
N TYR A 87 0.81 21.90 -39.24
CA TYR A 87 -0.48 21.87 -38.55
C TYR A 87 -1.03 23.28 -38.29
N LEU A 88 -0.20 24.19 -37.75
CA LEU A 88 -0.61 25.57 -37.49
C LEU A 88 -1.01 26.31 -38.77
N SER A 89 -0.37 26.00 -39.90
CA SER A 89 -0.67 26.60 -41.21
C SER A 89 -1.86 25.96 -41.93
N ASN A 90 -2.40 24.84 -41.44
CA ASN A 90 -3.49 24.11 -42.11
C ASN A 90 -4.81 24.88 -42.02
N LYS A 91 -5.36 25.37 -43.12
CA LYS A 91 -6.62 26.13 -43.11
C LYS A 91 -7.87 25.28 -42.90
N ASP A 92 -7.77 23.96 -43.11
CA ASP A 92 -8.90 23.03 -42.95
C ASP A 92 -9.22 22.75 -41.48
N VAL A 93 -8.29 23.04 -40.57
CA VAL A 93 -8.49 22.91 -39.12
C VAL A 93 -8.89 24.26 -38.55
N LYS A 94 -10.20 24.45 -38.35
CA LYS A 94 -10.83 25.68 -37.83
C LYS A 94 -10.29 26.10 -36.47
N TYR A 95 -10.26 25.17 -35.52
CA TYR A 95 -9.74 25.39 -34.17
C TYR A 95 -8.49 24.54 -33.93
N LYS A 96 -7.38 25.17 -33.61
CA LYS A 96 -6.09 24.52 -33.37
C LYS A 96 -6.07 23.89 -31.98
N LYS A 97 -5.86 22.58 -31.92
CA LYS A 97 -5.80 21.79 -30.70
C LYS A 97 -4.45 21.09 -30.61
N ILE A 98 -3.61 21.59 -29.72
CA ILE A 98 -2.26 21.06 -29.51
C ILE A 98 -2.22 20.42 -28.13
N LEU A 99 -1.99 19.11 -28.08
CA LEU A 99 -1.70 18.39 -26.84
C LEU A 99 -0.19 18.22 -26.75
N THR A 100 0.44 18.73 -25.71
CA THR A 100 1.91 18.71 -25.58
C THR A 100 2.35 18.25 -24.21
N THR A 101 3.48 17.54 -24.16
CA THR A 101 4.17 17.38 -22.86
C THR A 101 4.76 18.72 -22.42
N PRO A 102 4.96 18.93 -21.12
CA PRO A 102 5.65 20.13 -20.62
C PRO A 102 7.02 20.38 -21.27
N GLU A 103 7.83 19.35 -21.47
CA GLU A 103 9.15 19.47 -22.09
C GLU A 103 9.06 19.85 -23.56
N SER A 104 8.03 19.37 -24.26
CA SER A 104 7.87 19.59 -25.68
C SER A 104 7.17 20.92 -26.00
N TYR A 105 6.59 21.57 -24.98
CA TYR A 105 5.92 22.86 -25.11
C TYR A 105 6.84 23.93 -25.71
N VAL A 106 8.14 23.93 -25.40
CA VAL A 106 9.10 24.91 -25.96
C VAL A 106 9.18 24.86 -27.48
N LYS A 107 8.97 23.68 -28.10
CA LYS A 107 8.88 23.53 -29.56
C LYS A 107 7.61 24.19 -30.10
N VAL A 108 6.48 23.99 -29.40
CA VAL A 108 5.19 24.61 -29.74
C VAL A 108 5.32 26.13 -29.67
N LYS A 109 5.80 26.66 -28.54
CA LYS A 109 6.04 28.09 -28.32
C LYS A 109 6.88 28.69 -29.45
N ARG A 110 8.07 28.12 -29.70
CA ARG A 110 9.00 28.62 -30.72
C ARG A 110 8.36 28.70 -32.10
N VAL A 111 7.73 27.61 -32.54
CA VAL A 111 7.11 27.56 -33.88
C VAL A 111 5.90 28.50 -33.96
N ALA A 112 5.07 28.55 -32.92
CA ALA A 112 3.88 29.39 -32.90
C ALA A 112 4.23 30.88 -32.86
N ILE A 113 5.20 31.31 -32.05
CA ILE A 113 5.69 32.70 -32.03
C ILE A 113 6.26 33.11 -33.39
N ASN A 114 7.01 32.22 -34.06
CA ASN A 114 7.53 32.50 -35.40
C ASN A 114 6.43 32.71 -36.45
N ILE A 115 5.23 32.18 -36.25
CA ILE A 115 4.10 32.28 -37.21
C ILE A 115 3.14 33.42 -36.82
N LEU A 116 2.88 33.59 -35.53
CA LEU A 116 1.81 34.43 -35.00
C LEU A 116 2.30 35.72 -34.33
N GLY A 117 3.61 35.83 -34.08
CA GLY A 117 4.15 36.79 -33.13
C GLY A 117 3.93 36.37 -31.68
N GLU A 118 4.66 36.99 -30.76
CA GLU A 118 4.60 36.65 -29.34
C GLU A 118 3.25 37.02 -28.71
N GLU A 119 2.78 38.25 -28.91
CA GLU A 119 1.46 38.69 -28.44
C GLU A 119 0.33 37.85 -29.05
N GLY A 120 0.44 37.52 -30.35
CA GLY A 120 -0.52 36.68 -31.04
C GLY A 120 -0.58 35.25 -30.48
N PHE A 121 0.53 34.71 -29.99
CA PHE A 121 0.56 33.39 -29.34
C PHE A 121 -0.16 33.40 -27.99
N PHE A 122 0.14 34.38 -27.12
CA PHE A 122 -0.41 34.43 -25.76
C PHE A 122 -1.88 34.87 -25.69
N SER A 123 -2.36 35.64 -26.66
CA SER A 123 -3.77 36.07 -26.73
C SER A 123 -4.68 35.04 -27.41
N ARG A 124 -4.19 34.36 -28.46
CA ARG A 124 -5.01 33.47 -29.31
C ARG A 124 -5.38 32.15 -28.64
N PHE A 125 -4.44 31.54 -27.91
CA PHE A 125 -4.62 30.18 -27.39
C PHE A 125 -5.17 30.18 -25.97
N PHE A 126 -6.13 29.30 -25.71
CA PHE A 126 -6.47 28.86 -24.36
C PHE A 126 -5.42 27.86 -23.86
N CYS A 127 -4.72 28.18 -22.77
CA CYS A 127 -3.71 27.31 -22.18
C CYS A 127 -4.30 26.51 -21.01
N LEU A 128 -4.43 25.19 -21.16
CA LEU A 128 -4.92 24.29 -20.13
C LEU A 128 -3.77 23.42 -19.60
N PHE A 129 -3.51 23.46 -18.30
CA PHE A 129 -2.74 22.40 -17.65
C PHE A 129 -3.70 21.33 -17.13
N ASP A 130 -3.66 20.15 -17.74
CA ASP A 130 -4.32 18.96 -17.20
C ASP A 130 -3.38 18.24 -16.24
N GLU A 131 -3.97 17.51 -15.29
CA GLU A 131 -3.27 16.85 -14.19
C GLU A 131 -2.23 17.78 -13.51
N CYS A 132 -2.65 19.03 -13.23
CA CYS A 132 -1.76 20.10 -12.75
C CYS A 132 -1.03 19.77 -11.43
N GLU A 133 -1.54 18.84 -10.63
CA GLU A 133 -0.86 18.31 -9.44
C GLU A 133 0.48 17.65 -9.78
N LYS A 134 0.63 17.09 -10.99
CA LYS A 134 1.88 16.44 -11.42
C LYS A 134 3.04 17.41 -11.51
N ILE A 135 2.78 18.68 -11.82
CA ILE A 135 3.80 19.73 -11.77
C ILE A 135 4.42 19.76 -10.37
N ILE A 136 3.60 19.69 -9.32
CA ILE A 136 4.08 19.68 -7.94
C ILE A 136 4.70 18.33 -7.59
N GLN A 137 4.07 17.21 -7.96
CA GLN A 137 4.54 15.87 -7.55
C GLN A 137 5.86 15.45 -8.18
N ASP A 138 6.16 15.90 -9.41
CA ASP A 138 7.27 15.36 -10.20
C ASP A 138 8.46 16.33 -10.36
N ILE A 139 8.36 17.58 -9.92
CA ILE A 139 9.37 18.63 -10.17
C ILE A 139 10.75 18.35 -9.56
N ASP A 140 10.83 17.53 -8.52
CA ASP A 140 12.06 17.14 -7.83
C ASP A 140 12.96 16.22 -8.68
N TYR A 141 12.37 15.38 -9.54
CA TYR A 141 13.10 14.46 -10.44
C TYR A 141 12.87 14.73 -11.94
N ARG A 142 11.86 15.55 -12.28
CA ARG A 142 11.48 15.95 -13.64
C ARG A 142 11.40 17.48 -13.70
N HIS A 143 12.52 18.17 -13.44
CA HIS A 143 12.60 19.64 -13.37
C HIS A 143 11.95 20.35 -14.57
N ASP A 144 12.10 19.80 -15.77
CA ASP A 144 11.54 20.36 -17.00
C ASP A 144 9.99 20.32 -17.07
N ILE A 145 9.32 19.64 -16.13
CA ILE A 145 7.85 19.63 -16.02
C ILE A 145 7.29 21.04 -15.77
N ALA A 146 8.08 21.93 -15.18
CA ALA A 146 7.69 23.30 -14.86
C ALA A 146 8.01 24.30 -15.98
N LEU A 147 8.68 23.91 -17.07
CA LEU A 147 9.06 24.85 -18.15
C LEU A 147 7.91 25.72 -18.67
N PRO A 148 6.66 25.22 -18.85
CA PRO A 148 5.59 26.06 -19.36
C PRO A 148 4.98 27.01 -18.31
N VAL A 149 5.31 26.89 -17.02
CA VAL A 149 4.67 27.64 -15.93
C VAL A 149 4.90 29.15 -16.06
N ASN A 150 6.11 29.57 -16.41
CA ASN A 150 6.41 30.99 -16.57
C ASN A 150 5.59 31.63 -17.70
N ASP A 151 5.40 30.88 -18.79
CA ASP A 151 4.57 31.30 -19.90
C ASP A 151 3.09 31.18 -19.61
N PHE A 152 2.67 30.23 -18.77
CA PHE A 152 1.28 29.98 -18.42
C PHE A 152 0.60 31.27 -18.02
N PHE A 153 1.21 32.02 -17.11
CA PHE A 153 0.63 33.25 -16.58
C PHE A 153 0.55 34.40 -17.59
N ARG A 154 1.27 34.30 -18.72
CA ARG A 154 1.25 35.26 -19.83
C ARG A 154 0.08 35.04 -20.78
N PHE A 155 -0.49 33.83 -20.84
CA PHE A 155 -1.69 33.59 -21.63
C PHE A 155 -2.88 34.39 -21.09
N GLU A 156 -3.61 35.04 -21.98
CA GLU A 156 -4.83 35.77 -21.61
C GLU A 156 -5.89 34.81 -21.06
N ASN A 157 -6.04 33.66 -21.73
CA ASN A 157 -7.00 32.63 -21.37
C ASN A 157 -6.26 31.37 -20.93
N LYS A 158 -6.39 31.00 -19.66
CA LYS A 158 -5.62 29.91 -19.06
C LYS A 158 -6.34 29.25 -17.90
N SER A 159 -6.11 27.97 -17.64
CA SER A 159 -6.71 27.27 -16.50
C SER A 159 -5.92 26.04 -16.07
N PHE A 160 -6.12 25.65 -14.82
CA PHE A 160 -5.64 24.39 -14.27
C PHE A 160 -6.81 23.44 -14.09
N VAL A 161 -6.60 22.15 -14.31
CA VAL A 161 -7.59 21.12 -14.03
C VAL A 161 -6.94 19.85 -13.48
N SER A 162 -7.53 19.32 -12.40
CA SER A 162 -7.10 18.05 -11.82
C SER A 162 -8.21 17.42 -10.98
N ALA A 163 -8.19 16.09 -10.84
CA ALA A 163 -9.02 15.40 -9.86
C ALA A 163 -8.54 15.64 -8.43
N THR A 164 -7.23 15.86 -8.25
CA THR A 164 -6.57 15.89 -6.96
C THR A 164 -5.66 17.12 -6.89
N VAL A 165 -6.27 18.31 -6.98
CA VAL A 165 -5.55 19.59 -6.94
C VAL A 165 -4.84 19.75 -5.59
N LEU A 166 -3.52 19.93 -5.64
CA LEU A 166 -2.70 20.28 -4.48
C LEU A 166 -2.73 21.79 -4.22
N ASN A 167 -2.27 22.20 -3.03
CA ASN A 167 -2.16 23.61 -2.69
C ASN A 167 -1.14 24.30 -3.61
N LEU A 168 -1.50 25.50 -4.08
CA LEU A 168 -0.72 26.30 -5.01
C LEU A 168 -0.34 27.63 -4.34
N SER A 169 0.97 27.89 -4.16
CA SER A 169 1.45 29.11 -3.50
C SER A 169 1.86 30.23 -4.47
N HIS A 170 1.80 29.98 -5.78
CA HIS A 170 2.26 30.96 -6.78
C HIS A 170 1.40 32.26 -6.74
N PRO A 171 2.00 33.45 -6.56
CA PRO A 171 1.28 34.70 -6.32
C PRO A 171 0.43 35.13 -7.52
N ASP A 172 0.81 34.73 -8.73
CA ASP A 172 0.06 35.09 -9.93
C ASP A 172 -1.37 34.49 -9.96
N PHE A 173 -1.67 33.41 -9.23
CA PHE A 173 -3.05 32.95 -9.09
C PHE A 173 -3.95 34.02 -8.47
N GLU A 174 -3.46 34.75 -7.47
CA GLU A 174 -4.19 35.85 -6.86
C GLU A 174 -4.18 37.10 -7.76
N LYS A 175 -3.02 37.44 -8.34
CA LYS A 175 -2.86 38.58 -9.25
C LYS A 175 -3.84 38.53 -10.42
N TYR A 176 -3.99 37.37 -11.06
CA TYR A 176 -4.92 37.15 -12.16
C TYR A 176 -6.32 36.71 -11.71
N LYS A 177 -6.61 36.82 -10.40
CA LYS A 177 -7.93 36.59 -9.79
C LYS A 177 -8.53 35.23 -10.15
N PHE A 178 -7.72 34.18 -10.03
CA PHE A 178 -8.23 32.83 -10.27
C PHE A 178 -9.40 32.50 -9.34
N GLN A 179 -10.38 31.79 -9.88
CA GLN A 179 -11.43 31.14 -9.10
C GLN A 179 -11.19 29.64 -9.01
N ILE A 180 -11.69 29.04 -7.94
CA ILE A 180 -11.73 27.60 -7.76
C ILE A 180 -13.14 27.14 -8.14
N LEU A 181 -13.23 26.24 -9.11
CA LEU A 181 -14.47 25.53 -9.42
C LEU A 181 -14.34 24.11 -8.87
N GLU A 182 -15.04 23.84 -7.78
CA GLU A 182 -15.04 22.53 -7.14
C GLU A 182 -16.21 21.71 -7.65
N VAL A 183 -15.91 20.63 -8.36
CA VAL A 183 -16.92 19.69 -8.83
C VAL A 183 -17.39 18.86 -7.64
N GLN A 184 -18.67 18.97 -7.30
CA GLN A 184 -19.29 18.27 -6.19
C GLN A 184 -20.28 17.22 -6.72
N PRO A 185 -19.94 15.92 -6.64
CA PRO A 185 -20.84 14.85 -7.02
C PRO A 185 -22.12 14.87 -6.18
N THR A 186 -23.27 14.69 -6.81
CA THR A 186 -24.58 14.59 -6.15
C THR A 186 -24.93 13.14 -5.74
N PHE A 187 -24.00 12.21 -5.92
CA PHE A 187 -24.14 10.78 -5.66
C PHE A 187 -22.96 10.29 -4.82
N ASP A 188 -23.14 9.17 -4.11
CA ASP A 188 -22.04 8.54 -3.38
C ASP A 188 -21.04 7.92 -4.36
N TYR A 189 -19.79 8.37 -4.27
CA TYR A 189 -18.69 7.92 -5.10
C TYR A 189 -17.58 7.24 -4.30
N LYS A 190 -17.73 7.11 -2.98
CA LYS A 190 -16.72 6.53 -2.10
C LYS A 190 -16.39 5.10 -2.53
N LYS A 191 -15.16 4.70 -2.27
CA LYS A 191 -14.66 3.34 -2.49
C LYS A 191 -14.29 2.70 -1.17
N ASP A 192 -14.70 1.46 -0.98
CA ASP A 192 -14.31 0.70 0.20
C ASP A 192 -12.81 0.44 0.14
N LEU A 193 -12.10 0.83 1.19
CA LEU A 193 -10.66 0.68 1.32
C LEU A 193 -10.36 -0.15 2.56
N HIS A 194 -9.68 -1.28 2.37
CA HIS A 194 -9.08 -2.04 3.47
C HIS A 194 -7.65 -1.54 3.72
N LEU A 195 -7.43 -0.84 4.83
CA LEU A 195 -6.13 -0.29 5.20
C LEU A 195 -5.47 -1.20 6.25
N ILE A 196 -4.39 -1.86 5.88
CA ILE A 196 -3.58 -2.73 6.74
C ILE A 196 -2.30 -1.99 7.10
N ILE A 197 -2.15 -1.63 8.37
CA ILE A 197 -0.94 -1.00 8.89
C ILE A 197 -0.20 -2.06 9.72
N THR A 198 1.06 -2.36 9.37
CA THR A 198 1.81 -3.50 9.90
C THR A 198 3.31 -3.25 9.81
N ASP A 199 4.10 -3.62 10.82
CA ASP A 199 5.56 -3.49 10.70
C ASP A 199 6.17 -4.63 9.84
N SER A 200 5.45 -5.75 9.68
CA SER A 200 5.86 -6.87 8.81
C SER A 200 5.14 -6.86 7.46
N VAL A 201 5.49 -5.89 6.61
CA VAL A 201 4.85 -5.69 5.29
C VAL A 201 4.92 -6.96 4.43
N MET A 202 6.09 -7.61 4.36
CA MET A 202 6.27 -8.84 3.56
C MET A 202 5.38 -10.00 4.00
N MET A 203 5.15 -10.17 5.31
CA MET A 203 4.28 -11.23 5.82
C MET A 203 2.82 -10.97 5.45
N LYS A 204 2.35 -9.73 5.58
CA LYS A 204 0.98 -9.36 5.17
C LYS A 204 0.80 -9.40 3.66
N ILE A 205 1.81 -9.07 2.86
CA ILE A 205 1.77 -9.30 1.41
C ILE A 205 1.61 -10.80 1.10
N ARG A 206 2.38 -11.68 1.77
CA ARG A 206 2.27 -13.12 1.57
C ARG A 206 0.86 -13.63 1.87
N GLU A 207 0.32 -13.30 3.05
CA GLU A 207 -1.03 -13.67 3.48
C GLU A 207 -2.07 -13.16 2.48
N LYS A 208 -1.98 -11.87 2.11
CA LYS A 208 -2.91 -11.27 1.17
C LYS A 208 -2.88 -11.95 -0.20
N LEU A 209 -1.70 -12.17 -0.77
CA LEU A 209 -1.58 -12.67 -2.15
C LEU A 209 -1.77 -14.19 -2.25
N LEU A 210 -1.23 -14.97 -1.30
CA LEU A 210 -1.19 -16.43 -1.40
C LEU A 210 -2.35 -17.13 -0.68
N ASP A 211 -2.91 -16.49 0.36
CA ASP A 211 -3.96 -17.08 1.18
C ASP A 211 -5.32 -16.42 0.87
N GLU A 212 -5.45 -15.10 1.01
CA GLU A 212 -6.73 -14.39 0.77
C GLU A 212 -7.09 -14.29 -0.72
N LEU A 213 -6.16 -13.83 -1.56
CA LEU A 213 -6.38 -13.63 -3.01
C LEU A 213 -5.97 -14.84 -3.85
N LYS A 214 -5.86 -16.03 -3.23
CA LYS A 214 -5.44 -17.27 -3.90
C LYS A 214 -6.26 -17.59 -5.15
N TYR A 215 -7.57 -17.32 -5.11
CA TYR A 215 -8.51 -17.61 -6.20
C TYR A 215 -8.80 -16.40 -7.08
N SER A 216 -8.17 -15.25 -6.82
CA SER A 216 -8.30 -14.09 -7.72
C SER A 216 -7.65 -14.40 -9.07
N GLU A 217 -8.35 -14.08 -10.15
CA GLU A 217 -7.86 -14.25 -11.52
C GLU A 217 -6.88 -13.14 -11.92
N CYS A 218 -7.00 -11.96 -11.31
CA CYS A 218 -6.17 -10.80 -11.60
C CYS A 218 -6.02 -9.90 -10.39
N VAL A 219 -4.78 -9.73 -9.94
CA VAL A 219 -4.38 -8.82 -8.86
C VAL A 219 -3.48 -7.74 -9.45
N CYS A 220 -3.84 -6.48 -9.25
CA CYS A 220 -3.07 -5.32 -9.67
C CYS A 220 -2.40 -4.68 -8.44
N ILE A 221 -1.08 -4.74 -8.40
CA ILE A 221 -0.25 -4.38 -7.25
C ILE A 221 0.52 -3.11 -7.58
N PHE A 222 0.34 -2.04 -6.80
CA PHE A 222 0.97 -0.75 -7.01
C PHE A 222 2.08 -0.53 -5.98
N MET A 223 3.33 -0.44 -6.43
CA MET A 223 4.50 -0.21 -5.56
C MET A 223 5.59 0.56 -6.29
N ASN A 224 6.04 1.67 -5.71
CA ASN A 224 7.00 2.57 -6.36
C ASN A 224 8.48 2.18 -6.16
N LYS A 225 8.84 0.89 -6.18
CA LYS A 225 10.24 0.43 -6.10
C LYS A 225 10.46 -0.93 -6.76
N THR A 226 11.14 -0.94 -7.90
CA THR A 226 11.35 -2.17 -8.68
C THR A 226 12.19 -3.23 -7.97
N ASP A 227 13.13 -2.81 -7.11
CA ASP A 227 13.94 -3.77 -6.34
C ASP A 227 13.11 -4.49 -5.26
N SER A 228 12.12 -3.81 -4.68
CA SER A 228 11.22 -4.40 -3.71
C SER A 228 10.16 -5.28 -4.39
N ILE A 229 9.68 -4.90 -5.56
CA ILE A 229 8.86 -5.78 -6.43
C ILE A 229 9.62 -7.08 -6.71
N ASP A 230 10.88 -6.98 -7.12
CA ASP A 230 11.74 -8.14 -7.39
C ASP A 230 11.86 -9.05 -6.16
N LYS A 231 12.13 -8.46 -4.98
CA LYS A 231 12.17 -9.19 -3.70
C LYS A 231 10.85 -9.90 -3.39
N ILE A 232 9.69 -9.26 -3.57
CA ILE A 232 8.37 -9.86 -3.35
C ILE A 232 8.19 -11.06 -4.28
N VAL A 233 8.40 -10.87 -5.59
CA VAL A 233 8.18 -11.91 -6.59
C VAL A 233 9.04 -13.15 -6.30
N GLN A 234 10.33 -12.94 -6.01
CA GLN A 234 11.27 -14.02 -5.70
C GLN A 234 10.93 -14.74 -4.38
N THR A 235 10.57 -13.98 -3.35
CA THR A 235 10.25 -14.55 -2.02
C THR A 235 8.99 -15.39 -2.08
N LEU A 236 7.98 -14.95 -2.82
CA LEU A 236 6.70 -15.65 -2.97
C LEU A 236 6.72 -16.73 -4.07
N LYS A 237 7.78 -16.77 -4.89
CA LYS A 237 7.94 -17.69 -6.03
C LYS A 237 6.79 -17.59 -7.04
N ILE A 238 6.44 -16.36 -7.42
CA ILE A 238 5.33 -16.03 -8.32
C ILE A 238 5.76 -15.49 -9.69
N GLU A 239 7.04 -15.65 -10.05
CA GLU A 239 7.65 -15.17 -11.30
C GLU A 239 6.87 -15.62 -12.53
N GLY A 240 6.47 -16.89 -12.58
CA GLY A 240 5.74 -17.49 -13.70
C GLY A 240 4.29 -17.01 -13.83
N GLN A 241 3.80 -16.23 -12.87
CA GLN A 241 2.43 -15.73 -12.81
C GLN A 241 2.37 -14.19 -12.76
N SER A 242 3.52 -13.52 -12.93
CA SER A 242 3.66 -12.08 -12.73
C SER A 242 3.99 -11.31 -14.01
N LYS A 243 3.41 -10.11 -14.18
CA LYS A 243 3.91 -9.07 -15.09
C LYS A 243 4.37 -7.85 -14.30
N ILE A 244 5.43 -7.17 -14.77
CA ILE A 244 5.90 -5.92 -14.16
C ILE A 244 5.83 -4.78 -15.18
N PHE A 245 5.06 -3.74 -14.86
CA PHE A 245 4.88 -2.52 -15.64
C PHE A 245 5.69 -1.39 -15.02
N CYS A 246 6.76 -0.96 -15.70
CA CYS A 246 7.65 0.09 -15.22
C CYS A 246 8.21 0.97 -16.35
N SER A 247 8.95 2.02 -16.00
CA SER A 247 9.59 2.88 -17.00
C SER A 247 10.64 2.12 -17.81
N SER A 248 10.91 2.56 -19.05
CA SER A 248 11.85 1.88 -19.95
C SER A 248 13.26 1.71 -19.36
N LYS A 249 13.71 2.64 -18.50
CA LYS A 249 14.99 2.52 -17.77
C LYS A 249 14.96 1.36 -16.77
N SER A 250 13.92 1.26 -15.95
CA SER A 250 13.76 0.20 -14.98
C SER A 250 13.48 -1.16 -15.63
N LEU A 251 12.80 -1.16 -16.77
CA LEU A 251 12.53 -2.34 -17.58
C LEU A 251 13.83 -3.04 -18.00
N GLN A 252 14.80 -2.30 -18.55
CA GLN A 252 16.10 -2.85 -18.93
C GLN A 252 16.84 -3.51 -17.76
N LYS A 253 16.70 -2.96 -16.55
CA LYS A 253 17.29 -3.53 -15.32
C LYS A 253 16.63 -4.87 -14.97
N LEU A 254 15.31 -4.97 -15.04
CA LEU A 254 14.57 -6.20 -14.72
C LEU A 254 14.78 -7.31 -15.76
N VAL A 255 14.82 -6.97 -17.05
CA VAL A 255 15.13 -7.95 -18.12
C VAL A 255 16.53 -8.55 -17.92
N LYS A 256 17.52 -7.73 -17.53
CA LYS A 256 18.87 -8.22 -17.18
C LYS A 256 18.87 -9.15 -15.96
N ARG A 257 17.89 -9.05 -15.07
CA ARG A 257 17.69 -9.95 -13.92
C ARG A 257 16.92 -11.23 -14.27
N GLY A 258 16.58 -11.43 -15.54
CA GLY A 258 15.91 -12.65 -16.02
C GLY A 258 14.39 -12.62 -16.01
N TYR A 259 13.77 -11.45 -15.75
CA TYR A 259 12.32 -11.31 -15.90
C TYR A 259 11.91 -11.45 -17.36
N LYS A 260 11.06 -12.43 -17.64
CA LYS A 260 10.53 -12.68 -18.99
C LYS A 260 9.33 -11.81 -19.35
N ILE A 261 8.68 -11.18 -18.36
CA ILE A 261 7.40 -10.49 -18.54
C ILE A 261 7.43 -9.12 -17.85
N SER A 262 8.15 -8.19 -18.48
CA SER A 262 8.19 -6.79 -18.08
C SER A 262 7.83 -5.90 -19.28
N MET A 263 7.05 -4.84 -19.06
CA MET A 263 6.46 -4.01 -20.10
C MET A 263 6.50 -2.52 -19.73
N ASP A 264 6.54 -1.64 -20.73
CA ASP A 264 6.46 -0.18 -20.56
C ASP A 264 5.09 0.40 -20.94
N ASN A 265 4.17 -0.45 -21.43
CA ASN A 265 2.75 -0.17 -21.69
C ASN A 265 1.86 -1.28 -21.11
N VAL A 266 0.61 -0.96 -20.80
CA VAL A 266 -0.36 -1.93 -20.28
C VAL A 266 -1.14 -2.55 -21.42
N GLU A 267 -0.79 -3.78 -21.80
CA GLU A 267 -1.47 -4.54 -22.85
C GLU A 267 -2.10 -5.84 -22.30
N PRO A 268 -3.42 -6.04 -22.48
CA PRO A 268 -4.07 -7.31 -22.16
C PRO A 268 -3.55 -8.49 -23.01
N PRO A 269 -3.66 -9.75 -22.53
CA PRO A 269 -4.21 -10.13 -21.23
C PRO A 269 -3.22 -9.83 -20.10
N LEU A 270 -3.73 -9.39 -18.95
CA LEU A 270 -2.93 -9.30 -17.72
C LEU A 270 -2.60 -10.69 -17.18
N ALA A 271 -1.54 -10.81 -16.37
CA ALA A 271 -1.26 -12.06 -15.65
C ALA A 271 -2.09 -12.13 -14.36
N LYS A 272 -1.88 -13.18 -13.55
CA LYS A 272 -2.50 -13.26 -12.24
C LYS A 272 -2.02 -12.13 -11.31
N TYR A 273 -0.72 -11.85 -11.28
CA TYR A 273 -0.15 -10.74 -10.50
C TYR A 273 0.45 -9.70 -11.44
N ASN A 274 0.09 -8.43 -11.28
CA ASN A 274 0.53 -7.35 -12.17
C ASN A 274 1.06 -6.20 -11.33
N PHE A 275 2.37 -5.98 -11.36
CA PHE A 275 3.02 -4.94 -10.57
C PHE A 275 3.16 -3.65 -11.37
N PHE A 276 2.77 -2.52 -10.79
CA PHE A 276 2.79 -1.20 -11.41
C PHE A 276 3.63 -0.22 -10.57
N THR A 277 4.55 0.50 -11.22
CA THR A 277 5.31 1.62 -10.60
C THR A 277 4.64 2.98 -10.86
N SER A 278 5.13 4.06 -10.23
CA SER A 278 4.52 5.41 -10.22
C SER A 278 4.06 5.94 -11.57
N ARG A 279 4.80 5.68 -12.66
CA ARG A 279 4.42 6.06 -14.03
C ARG A 279 2.99 5.63 -14.41
N PHE A 280 2.50 4.51 -13.87
CA PHE A 280 1.19 3.96 -14.19
C PHE A 280 0.08 4.37 -13.22
N PHE A 281 0.38 5.17 -12.19
CA PHE A 281 -0.64 5.59 -11.21
C PHE A 281 -1.64 6.56 -11.85
N SER A 282 -1.20 7.37 -12.81
CA SER A 282 -1.99 8.43 -13.47
C SER A 282 -2.12 8.28 -14.99
N ALA A 283 -1.15 7.64 -15.67
CA ALA A 283 -1.00 7.78 -17.11
C ALA A 283 -1.86 6.82 -17.99
N VAL A 284 -2.42 5.74 -17.43
CA VAL A 284 -2.99 4.64 -18.24
C VAL A 284 -4.35 4.20 -17.71
N ASP A 285 -5.40 4.31 -18.53
CA ASP A 285 -6.68 3.67 -18.25
C ASP A 285 -6.54 2.14 -18.46
N ILE A 286 -6.96 1.37 -17.46
CA ILE A 286 -6.91 -0.09 -17.44
C ILE A 286 -8.31 -0.61 -17.74
N PHE A 287 -8.46 -1.21 -18.93
CA PHE A 287 -9.71 -1.83 -19.39
C PHE A 287 -9.61 -3.35 -19.28
N LEU A 288 -10.43 -3.95 -18.43
CA LEU A 288 -10.47 -5.40 -18.20
C LEU A 288 -11.88 -5.93 -18.39
N ASN A 289 -11.97 -7.17 -18.89
CA ASN A 289 -13.21 -7.94 -18.97
C ASN A 289 -13.52 -8.73 -17.69
N ILE A 290 -12.62 -8.64 -16.70
CA ILE A 290 -12.74 -9.22 -15.36
C ILE A 290 -12.50 -8.13 -14.31
N LYS A 291 -13.10 -8.26 -13.13
CA LYS A 291 -12.79 -7.39 -11.99
C LYS A 291 -11.48 -7.83 -11.34
N PRO A 292 -10.46 -6.97 -11.27
CA PRO A 292 -9.25 -7.27 -10.53
C PRO A 292 -9.41 -6.96 -9.03
N ASP A 293 -8.51 -7.51 -8.22
CA ASP A 293 -8.24 -7.03 -6.86
C ASP A 293 -7.07 -6.03 -6.90
N ILE A 294 -7.22 -4.88 -6.25
CA ILE A 294 -6.21 -3.82 -6.22
C ILE A 294 -5.49 -3.84 -4.88
N VAL A 295 -4.16 -3.91 -4.93
CA VAL A 295 -3.30 -3.86 -3.74
C VAL A 295 -2.29 -2.71 -3.89
N ILE A 296 -2.36 -1.72 -3.01
CA ILE A 296 -1.39 -0.64 -2.88
C ILE A 296 -0.38 -1.04 -1.79
N LEU A 297 0.92 -0.89 -2.08
CA LEU A 297 1.98 -1.27 -1.17
C LEU A 297 2.91 -0.09 -0.89
N THR A 298 3.08 0.21 0.40
CA THR A 298 4.12 1.09 0.92
C THR A 298 5.01 0.28 1.88
N ASP A 299 6.33 0.46 1.77
CA ASP A 299 7.30 -0.15 2.67
C ASP A 299 8.43 0.85 2.96
N LEU A 300 8.32 1.52 4.10
CA LEU A 300 9.24 2.56 4.56
C LEU A 300 10.61 2.03 4.97
N ASP A 301 10.72 0.74 5.29
CA ASP A 301 12.00 0.08 5.59
C ASP A 301 12.77 -0.17 4.29
N GLU A 302 12.04 -0.41 3.20
CA GLU A 302 12.60 -0.52 1.86
C GLU A 302 12.96 0.85 1.29
N ALA A 303 12.03 1.80 1.21
CA ALA A 303 12.31 3.18 0.81
C ALA A 303 11.18 4.15 1.12
N LEU A 304 11.56 5.37 1.52
CA LEU A 304 10.60 6.46 1.81
C LEU A 304 9.75 6.86 0.59
N HIS A 305 10.29 6.83 -0.63
CA HIS A 305 9.53 7.16 -1.84
C HIS A 305 8.46 6.13 -2.24
N THR A 306 8.27 5.07 -1.44
CA THR A 306 7.15 4.13 -1.59
C THR A 306 5.88 4.62 -0.89
N MET A 307 5.95 5.70 -0.11
CA MET A 307 4.77 6.36 0.47
C MET A 307 3.77 6.70 -0.63
N ILE A 308 2.48 6.52 -0.32
CA ILE A 308 1.36 6.81 -1.19
C ILE A 308 0.54 7.93 -0.55
N ASP A 309 0.35 9.02 -1.26
CA ASP A 309 -0.52 10.10 -0.79
C ASP A 309 -2.02 9.70 -0.92
N PRO A 310 -2.77 9.67 0.20
CA PRO A 310 -4.22 9.41 0.16
C PRO A 310 -4.98 10.41 -0.72
N TYR A 311 -4.53 11.67 -0.76
CA TYR A 311 -5.23 12.78 -1.44
C TYR A 311 -4.99 12.84 -2.94
N THR A 312 -4.01 12.10 -3.46
CA THR A 312 -3.63 12.16 -4.88
C THR A 312 -3.45 10.76 -5.46
N GLU A 313 -2.34 10.09 -5.15
CA GLU A 313 -1.93 8.83 -5.77
C GLU A 313 -2.93 7.70 -5.54
N ALA A 314 -3.46 7.53 -4.31
CA ALA A 314 -4.47 6.51 -4.04
C ALA A 314 -5.73 6.70 -4.89
N ILE A 315 -6.16 7.95 -5.09
CA ILE A 315 -7.32 8.32 -5.92
C ILE A 315 -7.03 8.09 -7.41
N GLN A 316 -5.83 8.47 -7.86
CA GLN A 316 -5.40 8.26 -9.23
C GLN A 316 -5.35 6.77 -9.58
N ILE A 317 -4.83 5.93 -8.68
CA ILE A 317 -4.69 4.46 -8.83
C ILE A 317 -6.04 3.79 -9.08
N TYR A 318 -7.02 3.91 -8.16
CA TYR A 318 -8.32 3.27 -8.39
C TYR A 318 -9.04 3.92 -9.58
N GLY A 319 -8.78 5.21 -9.81
CA GLY A 319 -9.31 5.97 -10.92
C GLY A 319 -8.87 5.50 -12.30
N ARG A 320 -7.86 4.63 -12.40
CA ARG A 320 -7.41 4.05 -13.68
C ARG A 320 -8.28 2.91 -14.17
N PHE A 321 -8.99 2.22 -13.29
CA PHE A 321 -9.81 1.08 -13.68
C PHE A 321 -11.14 1.57 -14.26
N ARG A 322 -11.48 1.16 -15.49
CA ARG A 322 -12.68 1.62 -16.21
C ARG A 322 -13.57 0.46 -16.63
N ASN A 323 -14.88 0.59 -16.37
CA ASN A 323 -15.88 -0.38 -16.81
C ASN A 323 -16.34 -0.11 -18.24
N LYS A 324 -15.62 -0.68 -19.21
CA LYS A 324 -16.08 -0.72 -20.60
C LYS A 324 -16.84 -2.02 -20.93
N TYR A 325 -16.64 -3.08 -20.16
CA TYR A 325 -17.13 -4.43 -20.46
C TYR A 325 -18.04 -5.03 -19.38
N LEU A 326 -18.08 -4.43 -18.19
CA LEU A 326 -18.91 -4.88 -17.07
C LEU A 326 -19.98 -3.82 -16.81
N ASN A 327 -21.26 -4.20 -16.85
CA ASN A 327 -22.40 -3.32 -16.54
C ASN A 327 -22.53 -3.05 -15.03
N GLU A 328 -21.41 -2.85 -14.35
CA GLU A 328 -21.32 -2.74 -12.90
C GLU A 328 -20.77 -1.37 -12.50
N GLU A 329 -21.02 -0.92 -11.28
CA GLU A 329 -20.66 0.45 -10.87
C GLU A 329 -19.20 0.58 -10.40
N ILE A 330 -18.62 -0.49 -9.87
CA ILE A 330 -17.26 -0.54 -9.36
C ILE A 330 -16.44 -1.49 -10.26
N PRO A 331 -15.31 -1.04 -10.84
CA PRO A 331 -14.56 -1.82 -11.83
C PRO A 331 -13.55 -2.81 -11.23
N PHE A 332 -13.61 -3.07 -9.92
CA PHE A 332 -12.70 -3.96 -9.19
C PHE A 332 -13.43 -4.65 -8.03
N ASN A 333 -12.88 -5.78 -7.54
CA ASN A 333 -13.44 -6.57 -6.44
C ASN A 333 -13.10 -5.98 -5.07
N SER A 334 -11.85 -5.56 -4.88
CA SER A 334 -11.36 -5.02 -3.63
C SER A 334 -10.26 -3.98 -3.85
N LEU A 335 -10.10 -3.07 -2.88
CA LEU A 335 -9.00 -2.11 -2.80
C LEU A 335 -8.37 -2.23 -1.41
N THR A 336 -7.12 -2.67 -1.36
CA THR A 336 -6.35 -2.84 -0.12
C THR A 336 -5.09 -1.99 -0.16
N HIS A 337 -4.74 -1.32 0.93
CA HIS A 337 -3.45 -0.67 1.11
C HIS A 337 -2.72 -1.33 2.28
N ILE A 338 -1.54 -1.90 2.03
CA ILE A 338 -0.67 -2.49 3.05
C ILE A 338 0.55 -1.59 3.24
N THR A 339 0.81 -1.18 4.48
CA THR A 339 1.93 -0.30 4.81
C THR A 339 2.49 -0.52 6.21
N ASN A 340 3.76 -0.20 6.43
CA ASN A 340 4.30 0.12 7.76
C ASN A 340 4.19 1.63 8.05
N TYR A 341 4.63 2.03 9.23
CA TYR A 341 4.76 3.43 9.64
C TYR A 341 6.09 3.60 10.39
N ARG A 342 6.60 4.83 10.46
CA ARG A 342 7.91 5.14 11.04
C ARG A 342 7.82 6.39 11.93
N PRO A 343 7.69 6.23 13.26
CA PRO A 343 7.53 7.36 14.20
C PRO A 343 8.70 8.35 14.24
N ASP A 344 9.88 7.93 13.78
CA ASP A 344 11.13 8.67 13.78
C ASP A 344 11.40 9.43 12.46
N LEU A 345 10.42 9.55 11.55
CA LEU A 345 10.59 10.42 10.38
C LEU A 345 10.74 11.87 10.83
N ASP A 346 11.80 12.53 10.33
CA ASP A 346 12.00 13.97 10.53
C ASP A 346 11.04 14.75 9.64
N VAL A 347 9.86 15.06 10.18
CA VAL A 347 8.82 15.85 9.53
C VAL A 347 9.01 17.32 9.86
N LYS A 348 9.04 18.18 8.84
CA LYS A 348 9.14 19.64 9.00
C LYS A 348 7.77 20.28 8.81
N THR A 349 7.48 21.29 9.63
CA THR A 349 6.28 22.13 9.41
C THR A 349 6.55 23.14 8.29
N ASN A 350 5.47 23.67 7.69
CA ASN A 350 5.57 24.69 6.65
C ASN A 350 6.30 25.94 7.15
N GLU A 351 6.12 26.33 8.43
CA GLU A 351 6.83 27.44 9.04
C GLU A 351 8.33 27.18 9.10
N LYS A 352 8.74 25.96 9.48
CA LYS A 352 10.16 25.58 9.55
C LYS A 352 10.80 25.56 8.15
N ILE A 353 10.08 25.07 7.14
CA ILE A 353 10.52 25.14 5.73
C ILE A 353 10.73 26.60 5.32
N ASN A 354 9.77 27.47 5.60
CA ASN A 354 9.85 28.89 5.24
C ASN A 354 11.02 29.60 5.91
N GLN A 355 11.24 29.36 7.20
CA GLN A 355 12.40 29.91 7.92
C GLN A 355 13.72 29.43 7.33
N MET A 356 13.81 28.15 6.92
CA MET A 356 15.00 27.61 6.26
C MET A 356 15.24 28.29 4.91
N ILE A 357 14.21 28.40 4.07
CA ILE A 357 14.31 29.04 2.74
C ILE A 357 14.67 30.52 2.88
N GLU A 358 14.07 31.24 3.83
CA GLU A 358 14.42 32.64 4.09
C GLU A 358 15.89 32.78 4.51
N ARG A 359 16.39 31.85 5.33
CA ARG A 359 17.81 31.84 5.71
C ARG A 359 18.70 31.57 4.50
N TYR A 360 18.38 30.59 3.67
CA TYR A 360 19.13 30.31 2.44
C TYR A 360 19.13 31.51 1.49
N LYS A 361 17.98 32.17 1.33
CA LYS A 361 17.83 33.39 0.53
C LYS A 361 18.73 34.51 1.04
N LYS A 362 18.73 34.80 2.35
CA LYS A 362 19.60 35.82 2.94
C LYS A 362 21.08 35.55 2.68
N THR A 363 21.50 34.29 2.78
CA THR A 363 22.89 33.91 2.47
C THR A 363 23.19 34.06 0.97
N PHE A 364 22.27 33.65 0.09
CA PHE A 364 22.42 33.81 -1.35
C PHE A 364 22.51 35.28 -1.78
N ASP A 365 21.59 36.12 -1.28
CA ASP A 365 21.56 37.57 -1.52
C ASP A 365 22.83 38.24 -1.00
N TRP A 366 23.37 37.80 0.14
CA TRP A 366 24.64 38.30 0.66
C TRP A 366 25.81 37.97 -0.28
N ILE A 367 25.95 36.74 -0.77
CA ILE A 367 27.00 36.38 -1.74
C ILE A 367 26.85 37.18 -3.04
N LYS A 368 25.62 37.31 -3.55
CA LYS A 368 25.36 38.11 -4.77
C LYS A 368 25.64 39.60 -4.54
N GLY A 369 25.40 40.12 -3.34
CA GLY A 369 25.71 41.51 -2.96
C GLY A 369 27.21 41.81 -2.89
N GLU A 370 28.05 40.81 -2.64
CA GLU A 370 29.51 40.96 -2.72
C GLU A 370 30.03 41.08 -4.16
N TYR A 371 29.21 40.78 -5.17
CA TYR A 371 29.57 40.95 -6.56
C TYR A 371 29.67 42.44 -6.91
N LYS A 372 30.89 42.92 -7.22
CA LYS A 372 31.14 44.29 -7.67
C LYS A 372 31.84 44.29 -9.03
N ASP A 373 31.54 45.30 -9.85
CA ASP A 373 32.03 45.38 -11.23
C ASP A 373 33.56 45.49 -11.32
N ASP A 374 34.18 46.10 -10.30
CA ASP A 374 35.62 46.29 -10.15
C ASP A 374 36.39 45.05 -9.66
N LEU A 375 35.69 43.95 -9.33
CA LEU A 375 36.32 42.69 -8.93
C LEU A 375 37.02 42.00 -10.10
N THR A 376 38.04 41.21 -9.78
CA THR A 376 38.70 40.34 -10.75
C THR A 376 37.75 39.26 -11.27
N GLU A 377 37.95 38.83 -12.52
CA GLU A 377 37.18 37.73 -13.12
C GLU A 377 37.32 36.39 -12.36
N ALA A 378 38.41 36.20 -11.62
CA ALA A 378 38.59 35.04 -10.75
C ALA A 378 37.67 35.12 -9.52
N THR A 379 37.57 36.29 -8.88
CA THR A 379 36.70 36.54 -7.74
C THR A 379 35.23 36.45 -8.13
N LYS A 380 34.84 37.04 -9.26
CA LYS A 380 33.47 36.95 -9.81
C LYS A 380 33.05 35.50 -10.06
N ARG A 381 33.95 34.68 -10.62
CA ARG A 381 33.72 33.24 -10.81
C ARG A 381 33.58 32.47 -9.49
N ALA A 382 34.41 32.77 -8.50
CA ALA A 382 34.32 32.15 -7.18
C ALA A 382 32.98 32.47 -6.50
N LEU A 383 32.57 33.75 -6.47
CA LEU A 383 31.28 34.16 -5.90
C LEU A 383 30.08 33.51 -6.58
N ASN A 384 30.09 33.41 -7.92
CA ASN A 384 29.02 32.71 -8.64
C ASN A 384 29.00 31.21 -8.33
N THR A 385 30.15 30.57 -8.27
CA THR A 385 30.27 29.15 -7.89
C THR A 385 29.75 28.91 -6.47
N ASP A 386 30.04 29.82 -5.54
CA ASP A 386 29.58 29.71 -4.16
C ASP A 386 28.07 29.95 -4.06
N ALA A 387 27.53 30.92 -4.81
CA ALA A 387 26.09 31.18 -4.88
C ALA A 387 25.31 29.98 -5.46
N GLU A 388 25.84 29.32 -6.50
CA GLU A 388 25.25 28.10 -7.09
C GLU A 388 25.21 26.92 -6.10
N LYS A 389 26.15 26.85 -5.17
CA LYS A 389 26.21 25.79 -4.14
C LYS A 389 25.27 26.03 -2.96
N ILE A 390 24.76 27.25 -2.76
CA ILE A 390 23.78 27.51 -1.69
C ILE A 390 22.47 26.84 -2.05
N SER A 391 21.84 26.17 -1.08
CA SER A 391 20.56 25.46 -1.28
C SER A 391 19.43 26.32 -1.87
N TYR A 392 19.50 27.66 -1.79
CA TYR A 392 18.53 28.57 -2.41
C TYR A 392 18.54 28.49 -3.95
N SER A 393 19.68 28.18 -4.58
CA SER A 393 19.78 28.06 -6.04
C SER A 393 18.82 26.99 -6.59
N GLY A 394 18.58 25.92 -5.82
CA GLY A 394 17.62 24.87 -6.16
C GLY A 394 16.15 25.30 -6.12
N TYR A 395 15.83 26.50 -5.61
CA TYR A 395 14.48 27.08 -5.65
C TYR A 395 14.33 28.12 -6.76
N LEU A 396 15.32 28.31 -7.62
CA LEU A 396 15.26 29.25 -8.72
C LEU A 396 14.88 28.56 -10.03
N ASP A 397 14.08 29.23 -10.86
CA ASP A 397 13.80 28.81 -12.23
C ASP A 397 14.95 29.19 -13.19
N GLU A 398 14.79 28.84 -14.47
CA GLU A 398 15.75 29.17 -15.55
C GLU A 398 15.99 30.68 -15.74
N ASN A 399 15.08 31.53 -15.26
CA ASN A 399 15.16 32.98 -15.33
C ASN A 399 15.71 33.60 -14.02
N GLY A 400 16.05 32.78 -13.03
CA GLY A 400 16.52 33.21 -11.71
C GLY A 400 15.41 33.69 -10.76
N ASN A 401 14.13 33.46 -11.09
CA ASN A 401 13.00 33.77 -10.22
C ASN A 401 12.72 32.63 -9.24
N PHE A 402 12.10 32.95 -8.10
CA PHE A 402 11.70 31.93 -7.13
C PHE A 402 10.60 31.02 -7.69
N ASN A 403 10.87 29.71 -7.71
CA ASN A 403 9.96 28.69 -8.20
C ASN A 403 9.05 28.18 -7.08
N HIS A 404 7.83 28.72 -7.03
CA HIS A 404 6.81 28.35 -6.06
C HIS A 404 6.39 26.87 -6.11
N PHE A 405 6.54 26.20 -7.25
CA PHE A 405 6.14 24.79 -7.39
C PHE A 405 7.14 23.84 -6.71
N ILE A 406 8.42 24.24 -6.59
CA ILE A 406 9.42 23.50 -5.79
C ILE A 406 9.09 23.62 -4.30
N LEU A 407 8.67 24.81 -3.85
CA LEU A 407 8.19 25.00 -2.48
C LEU A 407 6.94 24.15 -2.19
N ASP A 408 5.96 24.18 -3.11
CA ASP A 408 4.73 23.39 -2.98
C ASP A 408 5.03 21.89 -2.97
N ASN A 409 6.01 21.42 -3.74
CA ASN A 409 6.50 20.05 -3.71
C ASN A 409 7.04 19.68 -2.33
N GLN A 410 7.88 20.53 -1.74
CA GLN A 410 8.45 20.29 -0.42
C GLN A 410 7.37 20.25 0.67
N TYR A 411 6.38 21.16 0.64
CA TYR A 411 5.23 21.07 1.53
C TYR A 411 4.46 19.76 1.35
N ASN A 412 4.27 19.34 0.10
CA ASN A 412 3.58 18.10 -0.20
C ASN A 412 4.34 16.87 0.32
N GLU A 413 5.65 16.80 0.12
CA GLU A 413 6.47 15.70 0.65
C GLU A 413 6.41 15.61 2.17
N GLU A 414 6.57 16.72 2.88
CA GLU A 414 6.53 16.74 4.35
C GLU A 414 5.13 16.42 4.88
N ARG A 415 4.08 16.84 4.17
CA ARG A 415 2.69 16.44 4.44
C ARG A 415 2.51 14.93 4.31
N ILE A 416 3.02 14.32 3.24
CA ILE A 416 2.94 12.86 3.05
C ILE A 416 3.72 12.13 4.14
N LYS A 417 4.97 12.54 4.42
CA LYS A 417 5.80 11.96 5.50
C LYS A 417 5.05 11.96 6.84
N ARG A 418 4.33 13.03 7.15
CA ARG A 418 3.54 13.16 8.38
C ARG A 418 2.47 12.09 8.54
N TYR A 419 1.82 11.64 7.46
CA TYR A 419 0.81 10.59 7.57
C TYR A 419 1.41 9.28 8.07
N TYR A 420 2.65 9.01 7.68
CA TYR A 420 3.36 7.78 7.96
C TYR A 420 4.15 7.78 9.28
N THR A 421 4.02 8.80 10.12
CA THR A 421 4.62 8.78 11.48
C THR A 421 3.74 8.11 12.52
N ASP A 422 2.42 8.06 12.29
CA ASP A 422 1.45 7.50 13.22
C ASP A 422 0.29 6.88 12.42
N PRO A 423 -0.08 5.61 12.69
CA PRO A 423 -1.19 4.95 12.00
C PRO A 423 -2.49 5.78 11.99
N ARG A 424 -2.76 6.52 13.07
CA ARG A 424 -3.97 7.35 13.21
C ARG A 424 -3.97 8.51 12.22
N LEU A 425 -2.81 9.10 11.93
CA LEU A 425 -2.69 10.20 10.97
C LEU A 425 -2.95 9.72 9.54
N LEU A 426 -2.48 8.53 9.17
CA LEU A 426 -2.78 7.93 7.87
C LEU A 426 -4.26 7.57 7.73
N ILE A 427 -4.85 6.94 8.75
CA ILE A 427 -6.29 6.62 8.78
C ILE A 427 -7.12 7.90 8.63
N GLN A 428 -6.76 8.95 9.39
CA GLN A 428 -7.43 10.24 9.30
C GLN A 428 -7.27 10.85 7.90
N ALA A 429 -6.06 10.83 7.32
CA ALA A 429 -5.82 11.36 5.98
C ALA A 429 -6.71 10.69 4.92
N TYR A 430 -6.89 9.37 4.98
CA TYR A 430 -7.81 8.66 4.08
C TYR A 430 -9.28 9.06 4.29
N ASN A 431 -9.73 9.19 5.54
CA ASN A 431 -11.10 9.62 5.85
C ASN A 431 -11.38 11.05 5.37
N ASP A 432 -10.44 11.96 5.62
CA ASP A 432 -10.55 13.38 5.30
C ASP A 432 -10.58 13.65 3.79
N THR A 433 -10.12 12.70 2.95
CA THR A 433 -10.26 12.82 1.49
C THR A 433 -11.71 12.85 1.02
N GLY A 434 -12.64 12.22 1.75
CA GLY A 434 -14.01 11.99 1.29
C GLY A 434 -14.15 10.97 0.15
N HIS A 435 -13.07 10.30 -0.27
CA HIS A 435 -13.07 9.32 -1.37
C HIS A 435 -13.21 7.85 -0.93
N PHE A 436 -13.06 7.57 0.37
CA PHE A 436 -12.96 6.20 0.87
C PHE A 436 -13.88 5.93 2.05
N ASN A 437 -14.42 4.71 2.08
CA ASN A 437 -14.96 4.10 3.30
C ASN A 437 -13.85 3.24 3.90
N VAL A 438 -13.17 3.76 4.92
CA VAL A 438 -11.94 3.15 5.45
C VAL A 438 -12.27 2.08 6.48
N ASN A 439 -11.89 0.83 6.19
CA ASN A 439 -11.78 -0.24 7.17
C ASN A 439 -10.30 -0.44 7.50
N ALA A 440 -9.87 0.04 8.67
CA ALA A 440 -8.47 0.01 9.07
C ALA A 440 -8.19 -1.09 10.11
N GLN A 441 -7.08 -1.81 9.90
CA GLN A 441 -6.53 -2.77 10.84
C GLN A 441 -5.06 -2.42 11.10
N VAL A 442 -4.72 -2.22 12.37
CA VAL A 442 -3.36 -1.93 12.80
C VAL A 442 -2.80 -3.16 13.51
N TYR A 443 -1.83 -3.80 12.87
CA TYR A 443 -1.06 -4.92 13.38
C TYR A 443 0.26 -4.37 13.92
N GLY A 444 0.34 -4.18 15.25
CA GLY A 444 1.61 -3.85 15.89
C GLY A 444 2.51 -5.08 15.96
N ASP A 445 3.60 -5.10 15.19
CA ASP A 445 4.68 -6.10 15.29
C ASP A 445 5.71 -5.72 16.36
N ASP A 446 5.38 -4.71 17.16
CA ASP A 446 6.19 -4.17 18.24
C ASP A 446 6.54 -5.25 19.29
N SER A 447 5.88 -6.40 19.27
CA SER A 447 6.28 -7.59 20.03
C SER A 447 7.32 -8.43 19.29
N ILE A 448 7.16 -8.73 17.99
CA ILE A 448 8.08 -9.59 17.21
C ILE A 448 9.45 -8.95 17.01
N ILE A 449 9.50 -7.69 16.56
CA ILE A 449 10.80 -7.03 16.27
C ILE A 449 11.53 -6.71 17.58
N LYS A 450 10.82 -6.23 18.62
CA LYS A 450 11.40 -6.11 19.97
C LYS A 450 11.86 -7.46 20.49
N PHE A 451 11.10 -8.53 20.26
CA PHE A 451 11.47 -9.87 20.69
C PHE A 451 12.71 -10.38 19.94
N LYS A 452 12.81 -10.22 18.61
CA LYS A 452 14.01 -10.56 17.82
C LYS A 452 15.23 -9.81 18.33
N ASN A 453 15.10 -8.51 18.59
CA ASN A 453 16.19 -7.68 19.10
C ASN A 453 16.56 -8.05 20.55
N LYS A 454 15.56 -8.27 21.42
CA LYS A 454 15.73 -8.70 22.82
C LYS A 454 16.39 -10.07 22.92
N THR A 455 16.08 -10.98 22.00
CA THR A 455 16.60 -12.37 22.01
C THR A 455 17.91 -12.55 21.23
N LYS A 456 18.40 -11.51 20.58
CA LYS A 456 19.67 -11.54 19.85
C LYS A 456 20.83 -11.75 20.82
N GLY A 457 21.64 -12.78 20.57
CA GLY A 457 22.79 -13.13 21.43
C GLY A 457 22.46 -13.88 22.72
N LEU A 458 21.18 -14.11 23.04
CA LEU A 458 20.77 -14.90 24.20
C LEU A 458 21.04 -16.40 24.02
N SER A 459 21.30 -17.10 25.13
CA SER A 459 21.37 -18.56 25.16
C SER A 459 20.01 -19.21 24.88
N ALA A 460 20.01 -20.49 24.51
CA ALA A 460 18.78 -21.27 24.29
C ALA A 460 17.83 -21.26 25.50
N SER A 461 18.37 -21.24 26.73
CA SER A 461 17.57 -21.20 27.96
C SER A 461 16.89 -19.84 28.15
N GLU A 462 17.62 -18.77 27.90
CA GLU A 462 17.10 -17.40 28.00
C GLU A 462 16.06 -17.11 26.92
N LYS A 463 16.31 -17.57 25.69
CA LYS A 463 15.32 -17.52 24.61
C LYS A 463 14.02 -18.22 24.98
N ARG A 464 14.07 -19.42 25.59
CA ARG A 464 12.86 -20.13 26.04
C ARG A 464 12.11 -19.37 27.12
N LYS A 465 12.82 -18.72 28.06
CA LYS A 465 12.21 -17.87 29.08
C LYS A 465 11.47 -16.69 28.45
N GLU A 466 12.13 -16.01 27.52
CA GLU A 466 11.53 -14.88 26.78
C GLU A 466 10.28 -15.30 26.01
N ILE A 467 10.30 -16.45 25.33
CA ILE A 467 9.11 -16.95 24.61
C ILE A 467 7.93 -17.17 25.59
N VAL A 468 8.18 -17.75 26.77
CA VAL A 468 7.13 -17.98 27.78
C VAL A 468 6.59 -16.67 28.34
N GLU A 469 7.45 -15.68 28.62
CA GLU A 469 7.02 -14.35 29.06
C GLU A 469 6.14 -13.66 28.01
N GLU A 470 6.50 -13.77 26.73
CA GLU A 470 5.73 -13.18 25.64
C GLU A 470 4.37 -13.88 25.44
N LEU A 471 4.34 -15.21 25.50
CA LEU A 471 3.09 -15.99 25.45
C LEU A 471 2.14 -15.65 26.61
N CYS A 472 2.65 -15.37 27.81
CA CYS A 472 1.84 -14.90 28.94
C CYS A 472 1.20 -13.54 28.68
N LYS A 473 1.95 -12.58 28.13
CA LYS A 473 1.41 -11.25 27.78
C LYS A 473 0.32 -11.39 26.71
N LEU A 474 0.59 -12.16 25.67
CA LEU A 474 -0.37 -12.41 24.59
C LEU A 474 -1.65 -13.08 25.10
N SER A 475 -1.53 -14.01 26.04
CA SER A 475 -2.70 -14.66 26.66
C SER A 475 -3.53 -13.67 27.49
N SER A 476 -2.86 -12.80 28.25
CA SER A 476 -3.54 -11.74 29.04
C SER A 476 -4.23 -10.69 28.13
N LEU A 477 -3.63 -10.39 26.97
CA LEU A 477 -4.22 -9.51 25.97
C LEU A 477 -5.46 -10.12 25.33
N LYS A 478 -5.45 -11.42 25.03
CA LYS A 478 -6.63 -12.14 24.50
C LYS A 478 -7.77 -12.21 25.52
N GLU A 479 -7.47 -12.34 26.80
CA GLU A 479 -8.48 -12.27 27.87
C GLU A 479 -9.12 -10.88 27.96
N SER A 480 -8.33 -9.82 27.74
CA SER A 480 -8.80 -8.42 27.78
C SER A 480 -9.45 -7.95 26.47
N ASN A 481 -9.10 -8.58 25.35
CA ASN A 481 -9.62 -8.30 24.00
C ASN A 481 -9.86 -9.62 23.26
N PRO A 482 -11.10 -10.14 23.26
CA PRO A 482 -11.44 -11.43 22.66
C PRO A 482 -11.11 -11.56 21.16
N ASP A 483 -11.12 -10.44 20.42
CA ASP A 483 -10.84 -10.39 18.98
C ASP A 483 -9.33 -10.34 18.65
N PHE A 484 -8.46 -10.35 19.68
CA PHE A 484 -7.02 -10.36 19.48
C PHE A 484 -6.53 -11.69 18.87
N ASP A 485 -5.97 -11.62 17.66
CA ASP A 485 -5.39 -12.77 16.97
C ASP A 485 -4.04 -13.19 17.57
N ILE A 486 -4.13 -14.02 18.62
CA ILE A 486 -2.98 -14.65 19.26
C ILE A 486 -2.29 -15.69 18.35
N GLU A 487 -2.99 -16.23 17.36
CA GLU A 487 -2.55 -17.43 16.65
C GLU A 487 -1.47 -17.09 15.61
N SER A 488 -1.60 -15.94 14.96
CA SER A 488 -0.54 -15.39 14.10
C SER A 488 0.80 -15.21 14.84
N MET A 489 0.77 -14.69 16.06
CA MET A 489 1.95 -14.51 16.90
C MET A 489 2.54 -15.84 17.39
N ARG A 490 1.69 -16.80 17.77
CA ARG A 490 2.14 -18.16 18.13
C ARG A 490 2.82 -18.84 16.96
N LYS A 491 2.22 -18.75 15.76
CA LYS A 491 2.80 -19.28 14.52
C LYS A 491 4.16 -18.67 14.27
N TYR A 492 4.32 -17.36 14.46
CA TYR A 492 5.63 -16.70 14.40
C TYR A 492 6.63 -17.25 15.44
N LEU A 493 6.28 -17.30 16.73
CA LEU A 493 7.15 -17.81 17.80
C LEU A 493 7.52 -19.29 17.62
N SER A 494 6.68 -20.05 16.92
CA SER A 494 6.92 -21.44 16.53
C SER A 494 7.74 -21.60 15.23
N SER A 495 7.91 -20.54 14.44
CA SER A 495 8.44 -20.60 13.07
C SER A 495 9.77 -19.84 12.85
N TYR A 496 10.19 -19.82 11.59
CA TYR A 496 11.55 -19.90 11.04
C TYR A 496 12.53 -18.73 11.33
N GLU A 497 12.14 -17.71 12.10
CA GLU A 497 12.95 -16.49 12.27
C GLU A 497 13.49 -16.25 13.68
N ILE A 498 13.05 -17.06 14.66
CA ILE A 498 13.88 -17.31 15.84
C ILE A 498 14.91 -18.33 15.36
N SER A 499 16.19 -18.03 15.47
CA SER A 499 17.36 -18.77 14.93
C SER A 499 17.41 -20.30 15.14
N ASP A 500 16.44 -20.91 15.82
CA ASP A 500 16.35 -22.32 16.17
C ASP A 500 14.86 -22.77 16.16
N LYS A 501 14.38 -23.22 14.99
CA LYS A 501 12.98 -23.64 14.74
C LYS A 501 12.51 -24.73 15.70
N GLU A 502 13.38 -25.68 16.05
CA GLU A 502 13.03 -26.76 16.98
C GLU A 502 12.78 -26.25 18.40
N LEU A 503 13.54 -25.23 18.82
CA LEU A 503 13.41 -24.61 20.13
C LEU A 503 12.08 -23.87 20.28
N GLY A 504 11.68 -23.10 19.27
CA GLY A 504 10.41 -22.38 19.24
C GLY A 504 9.21 -23.32 19.32
N GLN A 505 9.17 -24.34 18.45
CA GLN A 505 8.07 -25.30 18.44
C GLN A 505 7.91 -26.07 19.76
N LEU A 506 9.03 -26.49 20.37
CA LEU A 506 8.99 -27.22 21.64
C LEU A 506 8.41 -26.37 22.76
N ILE A 507 8.86 -25.11 22.91
CA ILE A 507 8.47 -24.28 24.06
C ILE A 507 7.05 -23.74 23.93
N VAL A 508 6.60 -23.40 22.71
CA VAL A 508 5.20 -23.01 22.44
C VAL A 508 4.26 -24.17 22.79
N ASN A 509 4.55 -25.38 22.30
CA ASN A 509 3.78 -26.57 22.65
C ASN A 509 3.83 -26.88 24.16
N ALA A 510 4.99 -26.70 24.80
CA ALA A 510 5.12 -26.91 26.24
C ALA A 510 4.22 -25.93 27.02
N PHE A 511 4.15 -24.66 26.60
CA PHE A 511 3.33 -23.65 27.24
C PHE A 511 1.84 -24.01 27.18
N GLU A 512 1.35 -24.44 26.01
CA GLU A 512 -0.04 -24.84 25.80
C GLU A 512 -0.47 -26.01 26.67
N TYR A 513 0.37 -27.04 26.79
CA TYR A 513 0.01 -28.27 27.49
C TYR A 513 0.35 -28.24 28.99
N LEU A 514 1.44 -27.57 29.37
CA LEU A 514 1.97 -27.60 30.75
C LEU A 514 1.69 -26.32 31.54
N GLY A 515 1.50 -25.19 30.86
CA GLY A 515 1.44 -23.87 31.50
C GLY A 515 2.80 -23.36 31.98
N LYS A 516 2.85 -22.07 32.32
CA LYS A 516 4.08 -21.37 32.76
C LYS A 516 4.69 -22.00 34.02
N ASP A 517 3.91 -22.19 35.08
CA ASP A 517 4.42 -22.62 36.39
C ASP A 517 5.18 -23.95 36.32
N LYS A 518 4.65 -24.90 35.53
CA LYS A 518 5.26 -26.21 35.34
C LYS A 518 6.54 -26.14 34.51
N ILE A 519 6.62 -25.24 33.53
CA ILE A 519 7.85 -24.97 32.76
C ILE A 519 8.92 -24.38 33.67
N GLU A 520 8.56 -23.41 34.52
CA GLU A 520 9.49 -22.78 35.46
C GLU A 520 10.05 -23.77 36.47
N LEU A 521 9.21 -24.66 37.01
CA LEU A 521 9.63 -25.74 37.90
C LEU A 521 10.64 -26.71 37.25
N ILE A 522 10.44 -27.06 35.98
CA ILE A 522 11.36 -27.92 35.22
C ILE A 522 12.68 -27.18 34.95
N GLY A 523 12.56 -25.91 34.59
CA GLY A 523 13.65 -24.99 34.27
C GLY A 523 13.97 -24.94 32.78
N TYR A 524 14.20 -23.73 32.28
CA TYR A 524 14.37 -23.42 30.86
C TYR A 524 15.62 -24.03 30.20
N GLY A 525 16.58 -24.59 30.95
CA GLY A 525 17.78 -25.23 30.41
C GLY A 525 17.60 -26.71 30.03
N LYS A 526 16.53 -27.37 30.49
CA LYS A 526 16.43 -28.85 30.49
C LYS A 526 15.52 -29.38 29.36
N LYS A 527 15.97 -29.27 28.09
CA LYS A 527 15.21 -29.68 26.88
C LYS A 527 14.57 -31.07 27.00
N SER A 528 15.35 -32.09 27.36
CA SER A 528 14.86 -33.48 27.48
C SER A 528 13.77 -33.66 28.55
N LYS A 529 13.87 -32.96 29.69
CA LYS A 529 12.85 -33.00 30.74
C LYS A 529 11.56 -32.30 30.33
N LEU A 530 11.68 -31.21 29.57
CA LEU A 530 10.53 -30.51 28.96
C LEU A 530 9.80 -31.42 27.96
N GLU A 531 10.55 -32.10 27.08
CA GLU A 531 9.98 -33.08 26.13
C GLU A 531 9.30 -34.25 26.83
N GLU A 532 9.92 -34.80 27.87
CA GLU A 532 9.32 -35.89 28.66
C GLU A 532 8.02 -35.44 29.33
N ALA A 533 8.01 -34.27 29.97
CA ALA A 533 6.82 -33.72 30.61
C ALA A 533 5.71 -33.42 29.60
N LEU A 534 6.05 -32.83 28.46
CA LEU A 534 5.12 -32.54 27.37
C LEU A 534 4.50 -33.83 26.81
N ASN A 535 5.31 -34.85 26.52
CA ASN A 535 4.82 -36.13 26.00
C ASN A 535 3.90 -36.84 26.99
N LYS A 536 4.24 -36.83 28.29
CA LYS A 536 3.34 -37.37 29.33
C LYS A 536 2.02 -36.63 29.38
N GLN A 537 2.04 -35.30 29.32
CA GLN A 537 0.82 -34.49 29.35
C GLN A 537 -0.04 -34.70 28.11
N LYS A 538 0.56 -34.74 26.90
CA LYS A 538 -0.13 -35.08 25.65
C LYS A 538 -0.81 -36.45 25.73
N ALA A 539 -0.14 -37.44 26.31
CA ALA A 539 -0.72 -38.77 26.50
C ALA A 539 -1.93 -38.75 27.45
N ILE A 540 -1.90 -37.93 28.51
CA ILE A 540 -3.02 -37.75 29.45
C ILE A 540 -4.19 -37.02 28.79
N VAL A 541 -3.93 -35.94 28.04
CA VAL A 541 -4.97 -35.20 27.31
C VAL A 541 -5.65 -36.12 26.30
N LYS A 542 -4.87 -36.88 25.53
CA LYS A 542 -5.38 -37.87 24.58
C LYS A 542 -6.18 -39.00 25.26
N GLU A 543 -5.77 -39.46 26.44
CA GLU A 543 -6.53 -40.42 27.25
C GLU A 543 -7.90 -39.85 27.65
N LYS A 544 -7.97 -38.56 28.02
CA LYS A 544 -9.24 -37.88 28.34
C LYS A 544 -10.14 -37.69 27.12
N GLU A 545 -9.61 -37.20 26.01
CA GLU A 545 -10.38 -37.00 24.77
C GLU A 545 -11.01 -38.31 24.27
N LEU A 546 -10.30 -39.42 24.44
CA LEU A 546 -10.76 -40.76 24.03
C LEU A 546 -11.51 -41.50 25.14
N PHE A 547 -11.71 -40.88 26.30
CA PHE A 547 -12.40 -41.50 27.43
C PHE A 547 -13.79 -42.02 27.04
N PRO A 548 -14.66 -41.27 26.32
CA PRO A 548 -15.98 -41.76 25.93
C PRO A 548 -15.91 -42.99 25.01
N THR A 549 -14.99 -42.98 24.05
CA THR A 549 -14.78 -44.08 23.09
C THR A 549 -14.31 -45.34 23.80
N ILE A 550 -13.34 -45.20 24.71
CA ILE A 550 -12.82 -46.32 25.49
C ILE A 550 -13.89 -46.87 26.43
N LEU A 551 -14.66 -45.99 27.08
CA LEU A 551 -15.75 -46.37 27.97
C LEU A 551 -16.83 -47.17 27.25
N GLN A 552 -17.22 -46.78 26.03
CA GLN A 552 -18.21 -47.52 25.23
C GLN A 552 -17.76 -48.95 24.91
N ILE A 553 -16.47 -49.14 24.58
CA ILE A 553 -15.92 -50.47 24.33
C ILE A 553 -15.94 -51.29 25.62
N ILE A 554 -15.53 -50.69 26.75
CA ILE A 554 -15.57 -51.35 28.06
C ILE A 554 -16.99 -51.76 28.45
N GLN A 555 -17.99 -50.90 28.22
CA GLN A 555 -19.40 -51.19 28.48
C GLN A 555 -19.91 -52.40 27.68
N ARG A 556 -19.44 -52.55 26.43
CA ARG A 556 -19.79 -53.68 25.57
C ARG A 556 -19.11 -54.97 26.00
N GLU A 557 -17.82 -54.93 26.29
CA GLU A 557 -17.04 -56.12 26.65
C GLU A 557 -17.34 -56.59 28.08
N TYR A 558 -17.60 -55.65 29.00
CA TYR A 558 -17.84 -55.92 30.43
C TYR A 558 -19.15 -55.29 30.92
N PRO A 559 -20.31 -55.94 30.70
CA PRO A 559 -21.60 -55.51 31.24
C PRO A 559 -21.62 -55.45 32.78
N LEU A 560 -22.61 -54.75 33.35
CA LEU A 560 -22.80 -54.71 34.81
C LEU A 560 -22.90 -56.11 35.41
N GLN A 561 -22.32 -56.28 36.60
CA GLN A 561 -22.19 -57.56 37.33
C GLN A 561 -21.30 -58.61 36.65
N SER A 562 -20.64 -58.29 35.54
CA SER A 562 -19.61 -59.15 34.97
C SER A 562 -18.39 -59.26 35.90
N ASN A 563 -17.70 -60.41 35.84
CA ASN A 563 -16.58 -60.74 36.72
C ASN A 563 -15.26 -60.97 35.97
N PRO A 564 -14.75 -60.01 35.19
CA PRO A 564 -13.51 -60.20 34.43
C PRO A 564 -12.30 -60.33 35.37
N THR A 565 -11.30 -61.09 34.93
CA THR A 565 -10.03 -61.18 35.65
C THR A 565 -9.24 -59.89 35.50
N LYS A 566 -8.42 -59.56 36.51
CA LYS A 566 -7.60 -58.32 36.49
C LYS A 566 -6.63 -58.28 35.30
N ASP A 567 -6.19 -59.44 34.84
CA ASP A 567 -5.30 -59.55 33.69
C ASP A 567 -6.04 -59.40 32.35
N GLU A 568 -7.28 -59.89 32.23
CA GLU A 568 -8.14 -59.63 31.07
C GLU A 568 -8.41 -58.13 30.91
N THR A 569 -8.81 -57.44 31.98
CA THR A 569 -9.08 -55.99 31.93
C THR A 569 -7.83 -55.19 31.59
N LYS A 570 -6.67 -55.59 32.14
CA LYS A 570 -5.37 -54.96 31.84
C LYS A 570 -4.98 -55.19 30.37
N LYS A 571 -5.17 -56.40 29.85
CA LYS A 571 -4.82 -56.75 28.47
C LYS A 571 -5.68 -55.95 27.49
N LEU A 572 -7.01 -55.93 27.69
CA LEU A 572 -7.92 -55.15 26.87
C LEU A 572 -7.53 -53.67 26.84
N LEU A 573 -7.30 -53.06 28.02
CA LEU A 573 -6.91 -51.65 28.09
C LEU A 573 -5.54 -51.38 27.45
N ALA A 574 -4.59 -52.32 27.55
CA ALA A 574 -3.29 -52.19 26.89
C ALA A 574 -3.41 -52.23 25.36
N GLU A 575 -4.27 -53.11 24.83
CA GLU A 575 -4.58 -53.19 23.40
C GLU A 575 -5.27 -51.90 22.93
N LEU A 576 -6.32 -51.46 23.62
CA LEU A 576 -7.01 -50.21 23.29
C LEU A 576 -6.08 -48.99 23.35
N TYR A 577 -5.24 -48.88 24.38
CA TYR A 577 -4.30 -47.77 24.49
C TYR A 577 -3.26 -47.81 23.36
N SER A 578 -2.83 -49.00 22.94
CA SER A 578 -1.95 -49.17 21.78
C SER A 578 -2.65 -48.76 20.48
N ASP A 579 -3.85 -49.27 20.22
CA ASP A 579 -4.61 -49.07 18.98
C ASP A 579 -4.96 -47.59 18.77
N TYR A 580 -5.37 -46.91 19.84
CA TYR A 580 -5.65 -45.47 19.78
C TYR A 580 -4.40 -44.60 20.01
N GLY A 581 -3.22 -45.21 20.21
CA GLY A 581 -1.94 -44.50 20.37
C GLY A 581 -1.86 -43.63 21.64
N ILE A 582 -2.44 -44.08 22.74
CA ILE A 582 -2.33 -43.51 24.09
C ILE A 582 -1.09 -44.09 24.77
N ARG A 583 -0.08 -43.24 25.01
CA ARG A 583 1.20 -43.66 25.62
C ARG A 583 1.20 -43.49 27.14
N VAL A 584 0.19 -44.04 27.82
CA VAL A 584 0.08 -44.06 29.29
C VAL A 584 0.30 -45.49 29.79
N LYS A 585 0.97 -45.65 30.93
CA LYS A 585 1.23 -46.97 31.53
C LYS A 585 -0.08 -47.60 32.01
N VAL A 586 -0.41 -48.77 31.47
CA VAL A 586 -1.58 -49.58 31.89
C VAL A 586 -1.19 -50.54 33.02
N THR A 587 -1.97 -50.49 34.10
CA THR A 587 -1.87 -51.32 35.30
C THR A 587 -3.17 -52.10 35.52
N GLN A 588 -3.17 -53.09 36.43
CA GLN A 588 -4.40 -53.81 36.78
C GLN A 588 -5.49 -52.89 37.33
N THR A 589 -5.12 -51.76 37.94
CA THR A 589 -6.05 -50.75 38.47
C THR A 589 -6.53 -49.73 37.43
N THR A 590 -6.02 -49.75 36.19
CA THR A 590 -6.41 -48.74 35.18
C THR A 590 -7.89 -48.80 34.83
N ILE A 591 -8.53 -49.97 34.97
CA ILE A 591 -9.97 -50.15 34.76
C ILE A 591 -10.83 -49.31 35.72
N GLU A 592 -10.31 -48.98 36.91
CA GLU A 592 -10.98 -48.15 37.91
C GLU A 592 -11.14 -46.69 37.46
N LYS A 593 -10.46 -46.26 36.40
CA LYS A 593 -10.71 -44.96 35.76
C LYS A 593 -12.05 -44.91 35.03
N TYR A 594 -12.54 -46.06 34.56
CA TYR A 594 -13.71 -46.18 33.69
C TYR A 594 -14.91 -46.82 34.40
N CYS A 595 -14.65 -47.68 35.39
CA CYS A 595 -15.69 -48.45 36.09
C CYS A 595 -15.58 -48.29 37.61
N ASP A 596 -16.71 -48.38 38.29
CA ASP A 596 -16.77 -48.67 39.71
C ASP A 596 -16.74 -50.18 39.90
N VAL A 597 -15.75 -50.68 40.64
CA VAL A 597 -15.45 -52.11 40.71
C VAL A 597 -15.16 -52.56 42.15
N THR A 598 -15.56 -53.78 42.49
CA THR A 598 -15.10 -54.47 43.71
C THR A 598 -14.08 -55.53 43.37
N SER A 599 -12.95 -55.55 44.09
CA SER A 599 -11.89 -56.55 43.90
C SER A 599 -12.15 -57.82 44.69
N ASN A 600 -12.17 -58.98 44.03
CA ASN A 600 -12.06 -60.28 44.69
C ASN A 600 -10.65 -60.86 44.47
N ASN A 601 -9.80 -60.71 45.49
CA ASN A 601 -8.41 -61.19 45.47
C ASN A 601 -8.24 -62.59 46.10
N LYS A 602 -9.32 -63.20 46.62
CA LYS A 602 -9.26 -64.54 47.24
C LYS A 602 -9.32 -65.67 46.21
N GLU A 603 -9.92 -65.43 45.05
CA GLU A 603 -9.92 -66.33 43.90
C GLU A 603 -8.69 -66.12 43.01
N LYS A 604 -8.15 -67.20 42.43
CA LYS A 604 -7.07 -67.14 41.43
C LYS A 604 -7.58 -67.68 40.09
N PRO A 605 -7.46 -66.90 38.99
CA PRO A 605 -6.94 -65.52 38.93
C PRO A 605 -7.83 -64.50 39.63
N ALA A 606 -7.23 -63.42 40.16
CA ALA A 606 -7.96 -62.35 40.85
C ALA A 606 -8.93 -61.64 39.88
N ARG A 607 -10.11 -61.26 40.37
CA ARG A 607 -11.21 -60.72 39.56
C ARG A 607 -11.70 -59.36 40.06
N TYR A 608 -12.32 -58.62 39.15
CA TYR A 608 -13.16 -57.46 39.46
C TYR A 608 -14.63 -57.86 39.29
N THR A 609 -15.53 -57.25 40.04
CA THR A 609 -16.98 -57.21 39.73
C THR A 609 -17.34 -55.80 39.30
N ILE A 610 -17.88 -55.63 38.09
CA ILE A 610 -18.27 -54.32 37.56
C ILE A 610 -19.61 -53.88 38.19
N GLN A 611 -19.61 -52.79 38.95
CA GLN A 611 -20.79 -52.28 39.66
C GLN A 611 -21.42 -51.06 38.98
N GLY A 612 -20.62 -50.27 38.27
CA GLY A 612 -21.06 -49.05 37.60
C GLY A 612 -20.01 -48.55 36.61
N TYR A 613 -20.40 -47.59 35.78
CA TYR A 613 -19.52 -46.91 34.83
C TYR A 613 -19.38 -45.45 35.22
N LYS A 614 -18.18 -44.90 35.09
CA LYS A 614 -17.91 -43.50 35.42
C LYS A 614 -18.33 -42.59 34.26
N SER A 615 -18.98 -41.48 34.57
CA SER A 615 -19.20 -40.37 33.63
C SER A 615 -17.98 -39.44 33.62
N ASP A 616 -17.77 -38.76 32.49
CA ASP A 616 -16.58 -37.92 32.27
C ASP A 616 -16.43 -36.84 33.36
N GLY A 617 -15.22 -36.74 33.93
CA GLY A 617 -14.87 -35.75 34.95
C GLY A 617 -15.36 -36.05 36.36
N GLY A 618 -14.48 -36.60 37.20
CA GLY A 618 -14.75 -36.75 38.63
C GLY A 618 -14.91 -35.40 39.34
N GLU A 619 -16.15 -34.99 39.59
CA GLU A 619 -16.55 -34.28 40.79
C GLU A 619 -17.74 -35.04 41.39
N LYS A 620 -17.58 -35.46 42.65
CA LYS A 620 -18.72 -35.85 43.47
C LYS A 620 -19.54 -34.60 43.72
N THR A 621 -20.76 -34.56 43.19
CA THR A 621 -21.80 -33.69 43.73
C THR A 621 -22.24 -34.28 45.07
N ASP A 622 -21.84 -33.64 46.17
CA ASP A 622 -22.56 -33.71 47.44
C ASP A 622 -23.76 -32.76 47.41
#